data_AF-A0AAX7TPB6-F1
#
_entry.id   AF-A0AAX7TPB6-F1
#
_cell.length_a   1.000
_cell.length_b   1.000
_cell.length_c   1.000
_cell.angle_alpha   90.00
_cell.angle_beta   90.00
_cell.angle_gamma   90.00
#
_symmetry.space_group_name_H-M   'P 1'
#
loop_
_entity.id
_entity.type
_entity.pdbx_description
1 polymer ?
#
loop_
_entity_poly.entity_id
_entity_poly.type
_entity_poly.pdbx_seq_one_letter_code
_entity_poly.pdbx_strand_id
1 'polypeptide(L)'
;MKSFLLPATIVVSVALVGIMKLRKGEHEKYEKQFKFQDVRLRVAYDVLGEYQNDKAEKQNMLEKASTAHKALEEEVNELQTDGDKSKGDAKSCQGDLKTITDEVAAAKIQLKSLKAHQEKEKTSWTTEEDTLKQELAKYSSACQFIKTDIPEARTLCGIQEQPKAEAPKQEEAKGEAPKQEEAKGEAPKQEEAKGEAPKQEQPKAEAPKQEQPKAEAPKQEEAKAEAPKA
;
A
#
# COMPACT_ATOMS: atom_id res chain seq x y z
N MET A 1 -61.62 46.69 91.57
CA MET A 1 -60.65 45.95 90.73
C MET A 1 -61.27 44.93 89.76
N LYS A 2 -62.54 44.50 89.89
CA LYS A 2 -63.15 43.49 88.99
C LYS A 2 -63.74 44.03 87.67
N SER A 3 -64.01 45.33 87.54
CA SER A 3 -64.65 45.89 86.33
C SER A 3 -63.70 46.11 85.14
N PHE A 4 -62.38 46.12 85.33
CA PHE A 4 -61.39 46.29 84.24
C PHE A 4 -60.85 44.96 83.68
N LEU A 5 -61.15 43.82 84.31
CA LEU A 5 -60.61 42.52 83.92
C LEU A 5 -61.21 42.01 82.60
N LEU A 6 -62.52 42.18 82.42
CA LEU A 6 -63.26 41.80 81.21
C LEU A 6 -62.86 42.60 79.95
N PRO A 7 -62.77 43.93 79.98
CA PRO A 7 -62.29 44.67 78.80
C PRO A 7 -60.82 44.39 78.49
N ALA A 8 -59.97 44.17 79.50
CA ALA A 8 -58.57 43.84 79.29
C ALA A 8 -58.37 42.47 78.62
N THR A 9 -59.13 41.43 79.00
CA THR A 9 -59.04 40.11 78.34
C THR A 9 -59.52 40.15 76.89
N ILE A 10 -60.55 40.94 76.56
CA ILE A 10 -61.01 41.14 75.18
C ILE A 10 -59.90 41.78 74.33
N VAL A 11 -59.27 42.85 74.81
CA VAL A 11 -58.16 43.51 74.09
C VAL A 11 -56.98 42.55 73.86
N VAL A 12 -56.60 41.78 74.88
CA VAL A 12 -55.53 40.77 74.76
C VAL A 12 -55.90 39.67 73.75
N SER A 13 -57.15 39.21 73.73
CA SER A 13 -57.61 38.19 72.77
C SER A 13 -57.54 38.68 71.31
N VAL A 14 -57.93 39.93 71.06
CA VAL A 14 -57.84 40.54 69.72
C VAL A 14 -56.37 40.74 69.30
N ALA A 15 -55.50 41.16 70.23
CA ALA A 15 -54.07 41.29 69.98
C ALA A 15 -53.42 39.93 69.61
N LEU A 16 -53.77 38.85 70.32
CA LEU A 16 -53.26 37.50 70.02
C LEU A 16 -53.72 37.01 68.64
N VAL A 17 -54.99 37.24 68.26
CA VAL A 17 -55.49 36.88 66.93
C VAL A 17 -54.77 37.68 65.83
N GLY A 18 -54.50 38.97 66.06
CA GLY A 18 -53.70 39.80 65.15
C GLY A 18 -52.29 39.24 64.94
N ILE A 19 -51.59 38.87 66.03
CA ILE A 19 -50.26 38.26 65.97
C ILE A 19 -50.29 36.91 65.25
N MET A 20 -51.30 36.07 65.50
CA MET A 20 -51.45 34.78 64.80
C MET A 20 -51.66 34.95 63.29
N LYS A 21 -52.41 35.96 62.86
CA LYS A 21 -52.60 36.25 61.43
C LYS A 21 -51.31 36.75 60.75
N LEU A 22 -50.57 37.63 61.43
CA LEU A 22 -49.26 38.09 60.94
C LEU A 22 -48.27 36.93 60.79
N ARG A 23 -48.14 36.10 61.83
CA ARG A 23 -47.30 34.89 61.80
C ARG A 23 -47.74 33.89 60.74
N LYS A 24 -49.05 33.73 60.49
CA LYS A 24 -49.56 32.87 59.41
C LYS A 24 -49.15 33.41 58.03
N GLY A 25 -49.25 34.72 57.82
CA GLY A 25 -48.80 35.35 56.57
C GLY A 25 -47.30 35.21 56.35
N GLU A 26 -46.48 35.31 57.40
CA GLU A 26 -45.04 35.03 57.33
C GLU A 26 -44.75 33.56 57.02
N HIS A 27 -45.43 32.63 57.69
CA HIS A 27 -45.29 31.20 57.45
C HIS A 27 -45.63 30.83 55.99
N GLU A 28 -46.70 31.39 55.42
CA GLU A 28 -47.04 31.18 54.00
C GLU A 28 -45.99 31.75 53.05
N LYS A 29 -45.33 32.88 53.40
CA LYS A 29 -44.20 33.41 52.62
C LYS A 29 -42.99 32.48 52.68
N TYR A 30 -42.63 32.02 53.88
CA TYR A 30 -41.53 31.07 54.08
C TYR A 30 -41.79 29.75 53.34
N GLU A 31 -43.00 29.22 53.40
CA GLU A 31 -43.36 27.99 52.69
C GLU A 31 -43.22 28.15 51.17
N LYS A 32 -43.63 29.29 50.60
CA LYS A 32 -43.43 29.59 49.17
C LYS A 32 -41.96 29.68 48.81
N GLN A 33 -41.15 30.36 49.61
CA GLN A 33 -39.71 30.45 49.39
C GLN A 33 -39.02 29.09 49.51
N PHE A 34 -39.42 28.28 50.50
CA PHE A 34 -38.90 26.94 50.69
C PHE A 34 -39.21 26.04 49.49
N LYS A 35 -40.46 26.02 49.00
CA LYS A 35 -40.84 25.26 47.80
C LYS A 35 -40.05 25.71 46.57
N PHE A 36 -39.82 27.01 46.42
CA PHE A 36 -39.03 27.53 45.31
C PHE A 36 -37.55 27.12 45.41
N GLN A 37 -36.98 27.12 46.61
CA GLN A 37 -35.62 26.61 46.82
C GLN A 37 -35.52 25.10 46.59
N ASP A 38 -36.52 24.31 47.02
CA ASP A 38 -36.58 22.88 46.75
C ASP A 38 -36.58 22.57 45.25
N VAL A 39 -37.41 23.29 44.47
CA VAL A 39 -37.44 23.15 43.01
C VAL A 39 -36.10 23.54 42.38
N ARG A 40 -35.51 24.66 42.79
CA ARG A 40 -34.18 25.06 42.31
C ARG A 40 -33.12 24.03 42.62
N LEU A 41 -33.15 23.45 43.82
CA LEU A 41 -32.22 22.43 44.26
C LEU A 41 -32.38 21.16 43.40
N ARG A 42 -33.62 20.72 43.16
CA ARG A 42 -33.91 19.58 42.28
C ARG A 42 -33.38 19.80 40.86
N VAL A 43 -33.69 20.95 40.26
CA VAL A 43 -33.19 21.30 38.92
C VAL A 43 -31.66 21.35 38.89
N ALA A 44 -31.03 21.90 39.93
CA ALA A 44 -29.57 21.92 40.03
C ALA A 44 -28.97 20.51 40.10
N TYR A 45 -29.60 19.58 40.83
CA TYR A 45 -29.17 18.19 40.89
C TYR A 45 -29.39 17.44 39.57
N ASP A 46 -30.52 17.67 38.90
CA ASP A 46 -30.81 17.05 37.59
C ASP A 46 -29.74 17.48 36.56
N VAL A 47 -29.49 18.79 36.46
CA VAL A 47 -28.46 19.36 35.58
C VAL A 47 -27.07 18.85 35.95
N LEU A 48 -26.73 18.77 37.24
CA LEU A 48 -25.46 18.21 37.69
C LEU A 48 -25.32 16.73 37.29
N GLY A 49 -26.41 15.96 37.36
CA GLY A 49 -26.46 14.58 36.88
C GLY A 49 -26.17 14.47 35.39
N GLU A 50 -26.77 15.35 34.57
CA GLU A 50 -26.49 15.43 33.13
C GLU A 50 -25.01 15.73 32.86
N TYR A 51 -24.42 16.72 33.55
CA TYR A 51 -23.00 17.01 33.40
C TYR A 51 -22.09 15.84 33.78
N GLN A 52 -22.45 15.06 34.81
CA GLN A 52 -21.67 13.89 35.21
C GLN A 52 -21.79 12.76 34.17
N ASN A 53 -22.98 12.54 33.61
CA ASN A 53 -23.18 11.59 32.53
C ASN A 53 -22.39 11.98 31.28
N ASP A 54 -22.50 13.24 30.84
CA ASP A 54 -21.73 13.77 29.72
C ASP A 54 -20.22 13.58 29.94
N LYS A 55 -19.73 13.88 31.15
CA LYS A 55 -18.32 13.65 31.50
C LYS A 55 -17.93 12.18 31.36
N ALA A 56 -18.75 11.25 31.87
CA ALA A 56 -18.49 9.83 31.78
C ALA A 56 -18.50 9.33 30.32
N GLU A 57 -19.45 9.78 29.51
CA GLU A 57 -19.52 9.47 28.08
C GLU A 57 -18.27 9.97 27.34
N LYS A 58 -17.86 11.22 27.58
CA LYS A 58 -16.64 11.77 26.96
C LYS A 58 -15.38 11.03 27.40
N GLN A 59 -15.30 10.63 28.67
CA GLN A 59 -14.18 9.80 29.16
C GLN A 59 -14.14 8.43 28.47
N ASN A 60 -15.29 7.77 28.30
CA ASN A 60 -15.37 6.51 27.59
C ASN A 60 -14.96 6.65 26.10
N MET A 61 -15.41 7.72 25.45
CA MET A 61 -15.02 8.03 24.07
C MET A 61 -13.52 8.32 23.96
N LEU A 62 -12.94 9.05 24.91
CA LEU A 62 -11.50 9.31 24.97
C LEU A 62 -10.70 8.01 25.13
N GLU A 63 -11.16 7.10 25.99
CA GLU A 63 -10.52 5.80 26.22
C GLU A 63 -10.58 4.91 24.96
N LYS A 64 -11.74 4.87 24.29
CA LYS A 64 -11.90 4.20 22.98
C LYS A 64 -10.99 4.80 21.91
N ALA A 65 -10.93 6.13 21.83
CA ALA A 65 -10.05 6.81 20.88
C ALA A 65 -8.57 6.54 21.19
N SER A 66 -8.19 6.54 22.47
CA SER A 66 -6.81 6.27 22.91
C SER A 66 -6.39 4.83 22.62
N THR A 67 -7.28 3.86 22.83
CA THR A 67 -7.01 2.45 22.50
C THR A 67 -6.89 2.23 21.00
N ALA A 68 -7.79 2.82 20.20
CA ALA A 68 -7.68 2.80 18.74
C ALA A 68 -6.39 3.46 18.23
N HIS A 69 -5.98 4.59 18.84
CA HIS A 69 -4.71 5.24 18.51
C HIS A 69 -3.51 4.34 18.77
N LYS A 70 -3.48 3.65 19.92
CA LYS A 70 -2.38 2.72 20.25
C LYS A 70 -2.30 1.56 19.26
N ALA A 71 -3.44 0.98 18.88
CA ALA A 71 -3.48 -0.07 17.88
C ALA A 71 -2.94 0.42 16.52
N LEU A 72 -3.36 1.61 16.09
CA LEU A 72 -2.86 2.21 14.85
C LEU A 72 -1.37 2.53 14.91
N GLU A 73 -0.87 2.96 16.07
CA GLU A 73 0.55 3.22 16.30
C GLU A 73 1.40 1.94 16.22
N GLU A 74 0.88 0.82 16.74
CA GLU A 74 1.50 -0.50 16.56
C GLU A 74 1.53 -0.94 15.09
N GLU A 75 0.43 -0.79 14.36
CA GLU A 75 0.35 -1.09 12.91
C GLU A 75 1.34 -0.23 12.10
N VAL A 76 1.44 1.06 12.40
CA VAL A 76 2.38 1.97 11.72
C VAL A 76 3.82 1.56 12.00
N ASN A 77 4.15 1.16 13.23
CA ASN A 77 5.49 0.68 13.55
C ASN A 77 5.83 -0.61 12.78
N GLU A 78 4.90 -1.56 12.69
CA GLU A 78 5.08 -2.79 11.91
C GLU A 78 5.33 -2.47 10.43
N LEU A 79 4.46 -1.65 9.81
CA LEU A 79 4.63 -1.21 8.43
C LEU A 79 5.94 -0.46 8.19
N GLN A 80 6.40 0.32 9.16
CA GLN A 80 7.67 1.01 9.07
C GLN A 80 8.85 0.02 9.06
N THR A 81 8.82 -1.00 9.92
CA THR A 81 9.85 -2.05 9.92
C THR A 81 9.88 -2.85 8.62
N ASP A 82 8.71 -3.20 8.07
CA ASP A 82 8.59 -3.90 6.79
C ASP A 82 9.05 -3.03 5.62
N GLY A 83 8.74 -1.73 5.66
CA GLY A 83 9.23 -0.75 4.70
C GLY A 83 10.75 -0.64 4.70
N ASP A 84 11.38 -0.60 5.87
CA ASP A 84 12.84 -0.54 6.00
C ASP A 84 13.52 -1.82 5.52
N LYS A 85 12.94 -2.99 5.83
CA LYS A 85 13.41 -4.28 5.31
C LYS A 85 13.33 -4.31 3.78
N SER A 86 12.18 -3.96 3.21
CA SER A 86 11.96 -3.92 1.76
C SER A 86 12.92 -2.95 1.06
N LYS A 87 13.25 -1.81 1.70
CA LYS A 87 14.25 -0.87 1.19
C LYS A 87 15.67 -1.43 1.22
N GLY A 88 15.99 -2.25 2.23
CA GLY A 88 17.23 -3.03 2.28
C GLY A 88 17.31 -4.03 1.13
N ASP A 89 16.26 -4.83 0.95
CA ASP A 89 16.16 -5.84 -0.10
C ASP A 89 16.27 -5.21 -1.50
N ALA A 90 15.59 -4.09 -1.74
CA ALA A 90 15.67 -3.35 -3.01
C ALA A 90 17.09 -2.85 -3.32
N LYS A 91 17.85 -2.41 -2.31
CA LYS A 91 19.25 -2.02 -2.49
C LYS A 91 20.14 -3.21 -2.82
N SER A 92 19.92 -4.36 -2.16
CA SER A 92 20.64 -5.59 -2.46
C SER A 92 20.38 -6.01 -3.91
N CYS A 93 19.10 -6.11 -4.29
CA CYS A 93 18.70 -6.48 -5.65
C CYS A 93 19.27 -5.51 -6.71
N GLN A 94 19.33 -4.22 -6.42
CA GLN A 94 19.97 -3.24 -7.29
C GLN A 94 21.49 -3.46 -7.42
N GLY A 95 22.15 -3.90 -6.35
CA GLY A 95 23.56 -4.30 -6.37
C GLY A 95 23.77 -5.53 -7.25
N ASP A 96 22.97 -6.57 -7.03
CA ASP A 96 23.02 -7.81 -7.80
C ASP A 96 22.78 -7.57 -9.30
N LEU A 97 21.81 -6.71 -9.63
CA LEU A 97 21.53 -6.33 -11.01
C LEU A 97 22.75 -5.69 -11.70
N LYS A 98 23.51 -4.85 -10.99
CA LYS A 98 24.74 -4.25 -11.54
C LYS A 98 25.80 -5.32 -11.80
N THR A 99 26.03 -6.20 -10.82
CA THR A 99 26.98 -7.31 -10.94
C THR A 99 26.64 -8.21 -12.14
N ILE A 100 25.38 -8.61 -12.27
CA ILE A 100 24.91 -9.44 -13.40
C ILE A 100 25.09 -8.68 -14.73
N THR A 101 24.82 -7.37 -14.76
CA THR A 101 25.01 -6.56 -15.97
C THR A 101 26.48 -6.56 -16.42
N ASP A 102 27.40 -6.41 -15.48
CA ASP A 102 28.84 -6.43 -15.74
C ASP A 102 29.32 -7.82 -16.20
N GLU A 103 28.82 -8.89 -15.57
CA GLU A 103 29.09 -10.28 -15.98
C GLU A 103 28.57 -10.57 -17.40
N VAL A 104 27.37 -10.11 -17.73
CA VAL A 104 26.80 -10.25 -19.08
C VAL A 104 27.65 -9.48 -20.10
N ALA A 105 28.13 -8.28 -19.76
CA ALA A 105 29.02 -7.52 -20.62
C ALA A 105 30.35 -8.25 -20.85
N ALA A 106 30.95 -8.82 -19.81
CA ALA A 106 32.17 -9.62 -19.89
C ALA A 106 31.96 -10.90 -20.73
N ALA A 107 30.88 -11.64 -20.47
CA ALA A 107 30.53 -12.85 -21.23
C ALA A 107 30.29 -12.53 -22.72
N LYS A 108 29.70 -11.37 -23.03
CA LYS A 108 29.52 -10.92 -24.42
C LYS A 108 30.85 -10.65 -25.12
N ILE A 109 31.84 -10.13 -24.40
CA ILE A 109 33.20 -9.94 -24.94
C ILE A 109 33.86 -11.30 -25.17
N GLN A 110 33.77 -12.22 -24.20
CA GLN A 110 34.28 -13.59 -24.34
C GLN A 110 33.65 -14.30 -25.54
N LEU A 111 32.34 -14.20 -25.71
CA LEU A 111 31.61 -14.77 -26.85
C LEU A 111 32.14 -14.23 -28.19
N LYS A 112 32.37 -12.92 -28.30
CA LYS A 112 32.94 -12.31 -29.52
C LYS A 112 34.34 -12.86 -29.82
N SER A 113 35.17 -13.01 -28.79
CA SER A 113 36.52 -13.56 -28.91
C SER A 113 36.50 -15.03 -29.37
N LEU A 114 35.70 -15.88 -28.72
CA LEU A 114 35.54 -17.29 -29.10
C LEU A 114 35.03 -17.42 -30.54
N LYS A 115 34.07 -16.59 -30.94
CA LYS A 115 33.53 -16.60 -32.31
C LYS A 115 34.60 -16.25 -33.34
N ALA A 116 35.46 -15.28 -33.03
CA ALA A 116 36.59 -14.94 -33.88
C ALA A 116 37.64 -16.07 -33.96
N HIS A 117 37.87 -16.79 -32.85
CA HIS A 117 38.76 -17.96 -32.85
C HIS A 117 38.20 -19.09 -33.72
N GLN A 118 36.90 -19.38 -33.59
CA GLN A 118 36.21 -20.41 -34.36
C GLN A 118 36.26 -20.12 -35.87
N GLU A 119 36.07 -18.86 -36.28
CA GLU A 119 36.19 -18.48 -37.70
C GLU A 119 37.62 -18.64 -38.22
N LYS A 120 38.64 -18.30 -37.42
CA LYS A 120 40.04 -18.54 -37.79
C LYS A 120 40.34 -20.02 -37.95
N GLU A 121 39.94 -20.86 -37.00
CA GLU A 121 40.12 -22.31 -37.09
C GLU A 121 39.38 -22.89 -38.29
N LYS A 122 38.14 -22.45 -38.54
CA LYS A 122 37.41 -22.85 -39.75
C LYS A 122 38.23 -22.57 -41.01
N THR A 123 38.77 -21.36 -41.14
CA THR A 123 39.58 -21.00 -42.31
C THR A 123 40.88 -21.82 -42.41
N SER A 124 41.52 -22.15 -41.29
CA SER A 124 42.71 -23.00 -41.32
C SER A 124 42.37 -24.42 -41.76
N TRP A 125 41.31 -25.01 -41.20
CA TRP A 125 40.84 -26.34 -41.59
C TRP A 125 40.42 -26.40 -43.06
N THR A 126 39.77 -25.36 -43.59
CA THR A 126 39.41 -25.33 -45.02
C THR A 126 40.66 -25.28 -45.90
N THR A 127 41.66 -24.47 -45.51
CA THR A 127 42.92 -24.37 -46.26
C THR A 127 43.67 -25.69 -46.25
N GLU A 128 43.69 -26.39 -45.10
CA GLU A 128 44.34 -27.69 -44.96
C GLU A 128 43.59 -28.79 -45.74
N GLU A 129 42.26 -28.76 -45.75
CA GLU A 129 41.43 -29.63 -46.60
C GLU A 129 41.72 -29.42 -48.08
N ASP A 130 41.77 -28.17 -48.55
CA ASP A 130 42.11 -27.84 -49.94
C ASP A 130 43.55 -28.24 -50.28
N THR A 131 44.48 -28.09 -49.34
CA THR A 131 45.88 -28.52 -49.50
C THR A 131 45.96 -30.04 -49.62
N LEU A 132 45.29 -30.79 -48.74
CA LEU A 132 45.23 -32.25 -48.78
C LEU A 132 44.53 -32.74 -50.06
N LYS A 133 43.44 -32.10 -50.48
CA LYS A 133 42.79 -32.37 -51.78
C LYS A 133 43.74 -32.11 -52.94
N GLN A 134 44.53 -31.04 -52.89
CA GLN A 134 45.54 -30.74 -53.90
C GLN A 134 46.67 -31.77 -53.90
N GLU A 135 47.14 -32.24 -52.74
CA GLU A 135 48.12 -33.33 -52.66
C GLU A 135 47.56 -34.64 -53.21
N LEU A 136 46.29 -34.95 -52.92
CA LEU A 136 45.60 -36.11 -53.48
C LEU A 136 45.45 -35.99 -55.00
N ALA A 137 45.05 -34.81 -55.50
CA ALA A 137 44.90 -34.52 -56.92
C ALA A 137 46.24 -34.46 -57.68
N LYS A 138 47.34 -34.12 -56.98
CA LYS A 138 48.69 -34.10 -57.55
C LYS A 138 49.21 -35.47 -57.94
N TYR A 139 48.51 -36.56 -57.59
CA TYR A 139 48.88 -37.94 -57.91
C TYR A 139 50.22 -38.28 -57.24
N SER A 140 50.24 -39.28 -56.35
CA SER A 140 51.48 -39.68 -55.67
C SER A 140 52.56 -39.86 -56.75
N SER A 141 53.63 -39.07 -56.68
CA SER A 141 54.75 -39.19 -57.64
C SER A 141 55.36 -40.59 -57.60
N ALA A 142 55.09 -41.37 -56.53
CA ALA A 142 55.38 -42.80 -56.47
C ALA A 142 54.58 -43.61 -57.52
N CYS A 143 53.35 -43.22 -57.85
CA CYS A 143 52.49 -43.84 -58.86
C CYS A 143 52.93 -43.60 -60.31
N GLN A 144 53.91 -42.72 -60.56
CA GLN A 144 54.59 -42.63 -61.86
C GLN A 144 55.62 -43.74 -62.06
N PHE A 145 56.13 -44.35 -60.98
CA PHE A 145 57.16 -45.39 -61.04
C PHE A 145 56.61 -46.83 -60.95
N ILE A 146 55.30 -46.97 -60.75
CA ILE A 146 54.66 -48.28 -60.64
C ILE A 146 54.23 -48.74 -62.04
N LYS A 147 54.73 -49.90 -62.46
CA LYS A 147 54.31 -50.53 -63.73
C LYS A 147 52.82 -50.79 -63.69
N THR A 148 52.12 -50.30 -64.71
CA THR A 148 50.68 -50.40 -64.84
C THR A 148 50.20 -51.82 -65.10
N ASP A 149 51.04 -52.84 -65.11
CA ASP A 149 50.62 -54.22 -65.42
C ASP A 149 50.07 -54.99 -64.19
N ILE A 150 50.17 -54.42 -62.99
CA ILE A 150 49.74 -55.04 -61.73
C ILE A 150 48.38 -54.44 -61.30
N PRO A 151 47.31 -55.25 -61.15
CA PRO A 151 45.97 -54.75 -60.87
C PRO A 151 45.84 -54.10 -59.48
N GLU A 152 46.56 -54.60 -58.46
CA GLU A 152 46.54 -53.98 -57.12
C GLU A 152 47.24 -52.61 -57.07
N ALA A 153 48.19 -52.36 -57.97
CA ALA A 153 48.86 -51.08 -58.10
C ALA A 153 47.95 -50.01 -58.74
N ARG A 154 47.10 -50.40 -59.70
CA ARG A 154 46.17 -49.49 -60.37
C ARG A 154 45.11 -48.93 -59.42
N THR A 155 44.63 -49.75 -58.49
CA THR A 155 43.63 -49.35 -57.48
C THR A 155 44.23 -48.48 -56.38
N LEU A 156 45.46 -48.74 -55.94
CA LEU A 156 46.16 -47.93 -54.93
C LEU A 156 46.55 -46.54 -55.45
N CYS A 157 46.83 -46.42 -56.74
CA CYS A 157 47.24 -45.16 -57.38
C CYS A 157 46.11 -44.39 -58.06
N GLY A 158 44.87 -44.88 -57.97
CA GLY A 158 43.71 -44.19 -58.53
C GLY A 158 43.77 -43.98 -60.05
N ILE A 159 44.53 -44.80 -60.80
CA ILE A 159 44.49 -44.80 -62.27
C ILE A 159 43.20 -45.52 -62.69
N GLN A 160 42.07 -44.85 -62.53
CA GLN A 160 40.81 -45.24 -63.13
C GLN A 160 40.59 -44.40 -64.38
N GLU A 161 40.58 -45.05 -65.55
CA GLU A 161 39.77 -44.60 -66.68
C GLU A 161 38.40 -44.23 -66.13
N GLN A 162 37.94 -42.98 -66.28
CA GLN A 162 36.65 -42.55 -65.71
C GLN A 162 35.59 -43.64 -65.92
N PRO A 163 35.07 -44.29 -64.86
CA PRO A 163 33.65 -44.31 -64.74
C PRO A 163 33.25 -42.99 -64.10
N LYS A 164 32.17 -42.43 -64.62
CA LYS A 164 31.29 -41.54 -63.89
C LYS A 164 31.03 -42.17 -62.51
N ALA A 165 31.76 -41.75 -61.49
CA ALA A 165 31.50 -42.19 -60.12
C ALA A 165 30.14 -41.58 -59.76
N GLU A 166 29.12 -42.44 -59.71
CA GLU A 166 27.89 -42.11 -59.01
C GLU A 166 28.26 -41.53 -57.65
N ALA A 167 27.65 -40.39 -57.34
CA ALA A 167 27.78 -39.75 -56.05
C ALA A 167 27.66 -40.81 -54.94
N PRO A 168 28.55 -40.85 -53.93
CA PRO A 168 28.15 -41.44 -52.68
C PRO A 168 26.93 -40.63 -52.24
N LYS A 169 25.75 -41.25 -52.30
CA LYS A 169 24.61 -40.78 -51.51
C LYS A 169 25.18 -40.53 -50.12
N GLN A 170 25.15 -39.28 -49.69
CA GLN A 170 25.15 -38.97 -48.28
C GLN A 170 24.05 -39.86 -47.69
N GLU A 171 24.44 -40.96 -47.09
CA GLU A 171 23.65 -41.54 -46.04
C GLU A 171 23.69 -40.47 -44.96
N GLU A 172 22.64 -39.63 -44.93
CA GLU A 172 22.30 -38.84 -43.78
C GLU A 172 22.27 -39.81 -42.61
N ALA A 173 23.39 -39.96 -41.92
CA ALA A 173 23.38 -40.22 -40.51
C ALA A 173 22.59 -39.04 -39.93
N LYS A 174 21.27 -39.24 -39.81
CA LYS A 174 20.42 -38.56 -38.86
C LYS A 174 21.04 -38.86 -37.49
N GLY A 175 22.09 -38.12 -37.15
CA GLY A 175 22.40 -37.82 -35.77
C GLY A 175 21.14 -37.16 -35.24
N GLU A 176 20.40 -37.91 -34.44
CA GLU A 176 19.36 -37.38 -33.58
C GLU A 176 19.90 -36.09 -32.98
N ALA A 177 19.28 -34.97 -33.34
CA ALA A 177 19.46 -33.74 -32.61
C ALA A 177 19.29 -34.08 -31.12
N PRO A 178 20.17 -33.62 -30.21
CA PRO A 178 19.77 -33.57 -28.82
C PRO A 178 18.46 -32.81 -28.81
N LYS A 179 17.40 -33.55 -28.49
CA LYS A 179 16.06 -33.04 -28.29
C LYS A 179 16.25 -31.84 -27.38
N GLN A 180 16.06 -30.64 -27.91
CA GLN A 180 15.72 -29.52 -27.04
C GLN A 180 14.48 -30.02 -26.32
N GLU A 181 14.67 -30.47 -25.09
CA GLU A 181 13.67 -30.34 -24.07
C GLU A 181 13.49 -28.83 -23.94
N GLU A 182 12.68 -28.26 -24.86
CA GLU A 182 11.82 -27.15 -24.50
C GLU A 182 11.13 -27.66 -23.24
N ALA A 183 11.66 -27.24 -22.09
CA ALA A 183 10.84 -26.97 -20.96
C ALA A 183 9.70 -26.12 -21.53
N LYS A 184 8.58 -26.78 -21.86
CA LYS A 184 7.26 -26.19 -21.76
C LYS A 184 7.19 -25.72 -20.32
N GLY A 185 7.68 -24.50 -20.09
CA GLY A 185 7.11 -23.67 -19.06
C GLY A 185 5.62 -23.70 -19.35
N GLU A 186 4.87 -24.36 -18.48
CA GLU A 186 3.49 -24.01 -18.29
C GLU A 186 3.47 -22.50 -18.18
N ALA A 187 3.01 -21.83 -19.24
CA ALA A 187 2.55 -20.47 -19.11
C ALA A 187 1.57 -20.52 -17.94
N PRO A 188 1.78 -19.75 -16.86
CA PRO A 188 0.76 -19.61 -15.86
C PRO A 188 -0.47 -19.16 -16.63
N LYS A 189 -1.51 -19.98 -16.56
CA LYS A 189 -2.84 -19.68 -17.04
C LYS A 189 -3.12 -18.28 -16.52
N GLN A 190 -3.09 -17.28 -17.40
CA GLN A 190 -3.72 -16.01 -17.10
C GLN A 190 -5.19 -16.37 -16.92
N GLU A 191 -5.56 -16.63 -15.67
CA GLU A 191 -6.92 -16.42 -15.24
C GLU A 191 -7.17 -14.96 -15.60
N GLU A 192 -7.95 -14.75 -16.67
CA GLU A 192 -8.61 -13.48 -16.91
C GLU A 192 -9.32 -13.14 -15.60
N ALA A 193 -8.65 -12.38 -14.75
CA ALA A 193 -9.32 -11.49 -13.85
C ALA A 193 -10.17 -10.61 -14.77
N LYS A 194 -11.43 -11.02 -14.94
CA LYS A 194 -12.52 -10.13 -15.31
C LYS A 194 -12.39 -8.96 -14.36
N GLY A 195 -11.70 -7.92 -14.82
CA GLY A 195 -11.79 -6.61 -14.23
C GLY A 195 -13.25 -6.22 -14.36
N GLU A 196 -14.02 -6.42 -13.30
CA GLU A 196 -15.16 -5.55 -13.07
C GLU A 196 -14.57 -4.13 -13.08
N ALA A 197 -14.88 -3.40 -14.14
CA ALA A 197 -14.57 -2.00 -14.24
C ALA A 197 -15.05 -1.35 -12.93
N PRO A 198 -14.18 -0.61 -12.20
CA PRO A 198 -14.66 0.20 -11.11
C PRO A 198 -15.64 1.19 -11.73
N LYS A 199 -16.92 1.02 -11.40
CA LYS A 199 -17.96 1.97 -11.72
C LYS A 199 -17.55 3.25 -11.01
N GLN A 200 -16.94 4.18 -11.75
CA GLN A 200 -16.72 5.54 -11.28
C GLN A 200 -18.11 6.16 -11.08
N GLU A 201 -18.64 6.02 -9.86
CA GLU A 201 -19.59 7.00 -9.37
C GLU A 201 -18.82 8.31 -9.27
N GLN A 202 -19.09 9.19 -10.22
CA GLN A 202 -18.71 10.59 -10.13
C GLN A 202 -19.15 11.10 -8.74
N PRO A 203 -18.25 11.72 -7.96
CA PRO A 203 -18.69 12.47 -6.80
C PRO A 203 -19.59 13.58 -7.32
N LYS A 204 -20.88 13.46 -7.04
CA LYS A 204 -21.86 14.52 -7.26
C LYS A 204 -21.43 15.67 -6.37
N ALA A 205 -20.78 16.67 -6.97
CA ALA A 205 -20.45 17.91 -6.29
C ALA A 205 -21.77 18.58 -5.89
N GLU A 206 -22.23 18.36 -4.65
CA GLU A 206 -23.17 19.26 -4.03
C GLU A 206 -22.44 20.59 -3.82
N ALA A 207 -22.86 21.59 -4.58
CA ALA A 207 -22.43 22.96 -4.39
C ALA A 207 -22.61 23.36 -2.91
N PRO A 208 -21.64 24.06 -2.29
CA PRO A 208 -21.84 24.60 -0.97
C PRO A 208 -23.01 25.57 -1.03
N LYS A 209 -24.10 25.25 -0.32
CA LYS A 209 -25.14 26.21 0.00
C LYS A 209 -24.47 27.35 0.77
N GLN A 210 -24.29 28.49 0.11
CA GLN A 210 -24.03 29.74 0.79
C GLN A 210 -25.26 30.06 1.65
N GLU A 211 -25.21 29.76 2.93
CA GLU A 211 -26.01 30.48 3.90
C GLU A 211 -25.47 31.90 3.96
N GLN A 212 -26.27 32.84 3.46
CA GLN A 212 -26.04 34.26 3.66
C GLN A 212 -25.93 34.53 5.17
N PRO A 213 -24.89 35.27 5.64
CA PRO A 213 -24.90 35.77 6.99
C PRO A 213 -26.06 36.77 7.11
N LYS A 214 -27.09 36.41 7.88
CA LYS A 214 -28.09 37.36 8.35
C LYS A 214 -27.36 38.39 9.20
N ALA A 215 -27.20 39.58 8.65
CA ALA A 215 -26.75 40.74 9.42
C ALA A 215 -27.81 41.06 10.47
N GLU A 216 -27.59 40.66 11.72
CA GLU A 216 -28.25 41.29 12.86
C GLU A 216 -27.62 42.65 13.07
N ALA A 217 -28.42 43.70 12.87
CA ALA A 217 -28.06 45.06 13.17
C ALA A 217 -27.67 45.20 14.66
N PRO A 218 -26.62 45.96 14.99
CA PRO A 218 -26.30 46.26 16.38
C PRO A 218 -27.43 47.11 16.97
N LYS A 219 -28.16 46.56 17.94
CA LYS A 219 -28.99 47.38 18.83
C LYS A 219 -28.07 48.33 19.58
N GLN A 220 -28.20 49.63 19.32
CA GLN A 220 -27.69 50.68 20.18
C GLN A 220 -28.26 50.47 21.58
N GLU A 221 -27.39 50.12 22.53
CA GLU A 221 -27.68 50.29 23.95
C GLU A 221 -27.34 51.74 24.29
N GLU A 222 -28.36 52.53 24.59
CA GLU A 222 -28.22 53.90 25.10
C GLU A 222 -27.33 53.88 26.35
N ALA A 223 -26.16 54.51 26.24
CA ALA A 223 -25.36 54.88 27.38
C ALA A 223 -26.15 55.86 28.25
N LYS A 224 -26.83 55.33 29.27
CA LYS A 224 -27.32 56.15 30.38
C LYS A 224 -26.10 56.60 31.19
N ALA A 225 -25.73 57.86 31.02
CA ALA A 225 -24.79 58.55 31.87
C ALA A 225 -25.28 58.54 33.33
N GLU A 226 -24.55 57.85 34.21
CA GLU A 226 -24.59 58.15 35.64
C GLU A 226 -23.64 59.33 35.91
N ALA A 227 -24.23 60.41 36.39
CA ALA A 227 -23.52 61.58 36.90
C ALA A 227 -22.69 61.21 38.14
N PRO A 228 -21.49 61.78 38.33
CA PRO A 228 -20.76 61.62 39.57
C PRO A 228 -21.43 62.51 40.63
N LYS A 229 -21.76 61.94 41.78
CA LYS A 229 -22.01 62.74 42.99
C LYS A 229 -20.79 62.65 43.91
N ALA A 230 -20.47 63.83 44.44
CA ALA A 230 -19.49 64.09 45.48
C ALA A 230 -19.74 63.26 46.75
#